data_AF-A0A6B2UKG2-F1
#
_entry.id   AF-A0A6B2UKG2-F1
#
_cell.length_a   1.000
_cell.length_b   1.000
_cell.length_c   1.000
_cell.angle_alpha   90.00
_cell.angle_beta   90.00
_cell.angle_gamma   90.00
#
_symmetry.space_group_name_H-M   'P 1'
#
loop_
_entity.id
_entity.type
_entity.pdbx_description
1 polymer ?
#
loop_
_entity_poly.entity_id
_entity_poly.type
_entity_poly.pdbx_seq_one_letter_code
_entity_poly.pdbx_strand_id
1 'polypeptide(L)'
;MALRRTLQRTVLAATVLSASVLTTPAFAHAAPLPPACQDALLKTLDKFPVAYFTVPEKAKTALFDEVGALSDADQEAFTQPACTAWNNWATANGKAVATDLDNRYQKTSGAACVKFATSSVGTLKKFAPQVPEKTRGLEKVAKKVWKNAMRKLSTEATNADCRKAYDGAKAGW
;
A
#
# COMPACT_ATOMS: atom_id res chain seq x y z
N MET A 1 -30.79 -35.14 10.45
CA MET A 1 -29.50 -35.08 11.19
C MET A 1 -28.40 -35.28 10.16
N ALA A 2 -27.88 -34.26 9.47
CA ALA A 2 -27.27 -33.04 10.01
C ALA A 2 -26.32 -33.37 11.16
N LEU A 3 -25.03 -33.54 10.83
CA LEU A 3 -23.85 -33.20 11.64
C LEU A 3 -22.65 -33.93 11.01
N ARG A 4 -21.95 -33.27 10.09
CA ARG A 4 -20.53 -33.50 9.75
C ARG A 4 -20.17 -32.61 8.55
N ARG A 5 -20.12 -31.30 8.79
CA ARG A 5 -19.37 -30.30 8.01
C ARG A 5 -19.80 -28.90 8.45
N THR A 6 -19.47 -28.52 9.67
CA THR A 6 -19.40 -27.09 10.04
C THR A 6 -18.74 -26.95 11.41
N LEU A 7 -17.86 -25.96 11.52
CA LEU A 7 -17.42 -25.31 12.76
C LEU A 7 -16.35 -26.03 13.59
N GLN A 8 -15.18 -26.22 12.99
CA GLN A 8 -13.92 -26.12 13.73
C GLN A 8 -13.10 -24.98 13.13
N ARG A 9 -13.25 -23.78 13.69
CA ARG A 9 -12.25 -22.69 13.79
C ARG A 9 -12.92 -21.42 14.34
N THR A 10 -13.28 -21.50 15.61
CA THR A 10 -13.40 -20.35 16.51
C THR A 10 -12.08 -20.25 17.28
N VAL A 11 -11.22 -19.33 16.87
CA VAL A 11 -10.34 -18.59 17.80
C VAL A 11 -10.45 -17.13 17.38
N LEU A 12 -11.20 -16.40 18.20
CA LEU A 12 -11.44 -14.97 18.14
C LEU A 12 -10.24 -14.18 18.69
N ALA A 13 -10.06 -12.99 18.10
CA ALA A 13 -9.69 -11.73 18.74
C ALA A 13 -8.26 -11.52 19.32
N ALA A 14 -7.46 -10.76 18.55
CA ALA A 14 -6.50 -9.72 19.00
C ALA A 14 -5.99 -9.04 17.69
N THR A 15 -6.12 -7.74 17.39
CA THR A 15 -6.40 -6.51 18.12
C THR A 15 -7.09 -5.52 17.18
N VAL A 16 -8.30 -5.10 17.52
CA VAL A 16 -8.97 -3.91 16.99
C VAL A 16 -8.48 -2.73 17.82
N LEU A 17 -7.59 -1.90 17.29
CA LEU A 17 -7.18 -0.64 17.94
C LEU A 17 -6.87 0.41 16.86
N SER A 18 -7.92 1.10 16.43
CA SER A 18 -7.91 2.53 16.05
C SER A 18 -9.35 3.03 16.06
N ALA A 19 -10.04 2.84 17.20
CA ALA A 19 -11.31 3.48 17.52
C ALA A 19 -11.21 4.32 18.82
N SER A 20 -10.00 4.57 19.32
CA SER A 20 -9.76 5.31 20.57
C SER A 20 -8.81 6.49 20.38
N VAL A 21 -9.02 7.28 19.32
CA VAL A 21 -8.52 8.67 19.24
C VAL A 21 -9.65 9.55 18.71
N LEU A 22 -10.74 9.62 19.46
CA LEU A 22 -11.78 10.64 19.31
C LEU A 22 -11.94 11.49 20.59
N THR A 23 -10.91 11.51 21.44
CA THR A 23 -10.74 12.59 22.42
C THR A 23 -9.50 13.37 22.01
N THR A 24 -9.77 14.39 21.22
CA THR A 24 -8.89 15.49 20.81
C THR A 24 -8.02 16.03 21.96
N PRO A 25 -6.83 16.54 21.63
CA PRO A 25 -6.68 17.97 21.50
C PRO A 25 -6.77 18.33 20.03
N ALA A 26 -7.38 19.48 19.75
CA ALA A 26 -7.69 19.95 18.41
C ALA A 26 -6.42 19.96 17.52
N PHE A 27 -6.25 18.91 16.72
CA PHE A 27 -5.54 19.05 15.46
C PHE A 27 -6.42 19.94 14.60
N ALA A 28 -5.92 21.14 14.32
CA ALA A 28 -6.57 22.09 13.44
C ALA A 28 -6.91 21.39 12.11
N HIS A 29 -8.20 21.08 11.93
CA HIS A 29 -8.90 20.83 10.67
C HIS A 29 -8.09 20.17 9.53
N ALA A 30 -7.63 18.93 9.71
CA ALA A 30 -7.54 18.07 8.53
C ALA A 30 -8.98 17.86 8.05
N ALA A 31 -9.34 18.45 6.91
CA ALA A 31 -10.67 18.25 6.33
C ALA A 31 -10.94 16.73 6.24
N PRO A 32 -12.14 16.26 6.63
CA PRO A 32 -12.43 14.83 6.54
C PRO A 32 -12.20 14.35 5.11
N LEU A 33 -11.42 13.26 4.98
CA LEU A 33 -11.11 12.68 3.67
C LEU A 33 -12.41 12.47 2.88
N PRO A 34 -12.45 12.80 1.58
CA PRO A 34 -13.65 12.57 0.78
C PRO A 34 -14.10 11.10 0.82
N PRO A 35 -15.41 10.80 0.73
CA PRO A 35 -15.92 9.43 0.83
C PRO A 35 -15.24 8.44 -0.12
N ALA A 36 -14.88 8.87 -1.34
CA ALA A 36 -14.16 8.00 -2.28
C ALA A 36 -12.75 7.67 -1.80
N CYS A 37 -12.07 8.59 -1.10
CA CYS A 37 -10.74 8.34 -0.55
C CYS A 37 -10.82 7.38 0.65
N GLN A 38 -11.86 7.49 1.47
CA GLN A 38 -12.11 6.52 2.55
C GLN A 38 -12.39 5.12 1.98
N ASP A 39 -13.22 5.01 0.94
CA ASP A 39 -13.49 3.74 0.26
C ASP A 39 -12.24 3.14 -0.39
N ALA A 40 -11.35 3.99 -0.92
CA ALA A 40 -10.06 3.55 -1.44
C ALA A 40 -9.25 2.85 -0.36
N LEU A 41 -9.14 3.45 0.83
CA LEU A 41 -8.38 2.88 1.96
C LEU A 41 -9.01 1.59 2.49
N LEU A 42 -10.32 1.62 2.77
CA LEU A 42 -11.03 0.51 3.41
C LEU A 42 -11.11 -0.74 2.52
N LYS A 43 -11.27 -0.57 1.21
CA LYS A 43 -11.45 -1.66 0.25
C LYS A 43 -10.20 -1.96 -0.58
N THR A 44 -9.03 -1.47 -0.16
CA THR A 44 -7.78 -1.71 -0.92
C THR A 44 -7.52 -3.21 -1.07
N LEU A 45 -7.64 -4.00 -0.01
CA LEU A 45 -7.37 -5.45 -0.08
C LEU A 45 -8.44 -6.20 -0.90
N ASP A 46 -9.69 -5.74 -0.89
CA ASP A 46 -10.75 -6.30 -1.74
C ASP A 46 -10.45 -6.04 -3.23
N LYS A 47 -9.92 -4.84 -3.54
CA LYS A 47 -9.56 -4.42 -4.90
C LYS A 47 -8.28 -5.12 -5.38
N PHE A 48 -7.32 -5.38 -4.49
CA PHE A 48 -6.04 -6.02 -4.79
C PHE A 48 -5.86 -7.33 -3.99
N PRO A 49 -6.56 -8.41 -4.39
CA PRO A 49 -6.57 -9.67 -3.63
C PRO A 49 -5.29 -10.47 -3.85
N VAL A 50 -4.19 -10.05 -3.20
CA VAL A 50 -2.92 -10.79 -3.21
C VAL A 50 -3.02 -12.05 -2.34
N ALA A 51 -2.38 -13.12 -2.79
CA ALA A 51 -2.35 -14.41 -2.09
C ALA A 51 -0.97 -14.72 -1.49
N TYR A 52 0.12 -14.20 -2.07
CA TYR A 52 1.49 -14.59 -1.72
C TYR A 52 2.41 -13.42 -1.42
N PHE A 53 2.15 -12.27 -2.01
CA PHE A 53 2.91 -11.06 -1.77
C PHE A 53 2.82 -10.68 -0.29
N THR A 54 3.98 -10.48 0.33
CA THR A 54 4.08 -10.00 1.70
C THR A 54 4.92 -8.74 1.78
N VAL A 55 4.51 -7.84 2.68
CA VAL A 55 5.25 -6.63 3.01
C VAL A 55 6.03 -6.89 4.30
N PRO A 56 7.37 -6.81 4.29
CA PRO A 56 8.16 -6.90 5.52
C PRO A 56 7.76 -5.80 6.51
N GLU A 57 7.70 -6.10 7.82
CA GLU A 57 7.19 -5.14 8.81
C GLU A 57 7.97 -3.81 8.79
N LYS A 58 9.30 -3.85 8.65
CA LYS A 58 10.10 -2.62 8.49
C LYS A 58 9.67 -1.77 7.30
N ALA A 59 9.35 -2.40 6.17
CA ALA A 59 8.90 -1.70 4.97
C ALA A 59 7.50 -1.11 5.16
N LYS A 60 6.62 -1.86 5.83
CA LYS A 60 5.28 -1.39 6.21
C LYS A 60 5.37 -0.16 7.13
N THR A 61 6.18 -0.22 8.19
CA THR A 61 6.41 0.93 9.09
C THR A 61 6.97 2.12 8.32
N ALA A 62 8.01 1.93 7.50
CA ALA A 62 8.59 3.04 6.73
C ALA A 62 7.58 3.69 5.78
N LEU A 63 6.69 2.92 5.14
CA LEU A 63 5.63 3.46 4.30
C LEU A 63 4.59 4.21 5.12
N PHE A 64 4.17 3.68 6.28
CA PHE A 64 3.19 4.35 7.14
C PHE A 64 3.73 5.63 7.78
N ASP A 65 5.00 5.65 8.19
CA ASP A 65 5.66 6.86 8.71
C ASP A 65 5.60 7.98 7.66
N GLU A 66 5.91 7.67 6.39
CA GLU A 66 5.88 8.65 5.31
C GLU A 66 4.46 9.10 4.95
N VAL A 67 3.46 8.22 5.07
CA VAL A 67 2.03 8.60 4.92
C VAL A 67 1.58 9.49 6.08
N GLY A 68 2.01 9.19 7.31
CA GLY A 68 1.71 10.00 8.49
C GLY A 68 2.40 11.37 8.48
N ALA A 69 3.49 11.51 7.72
CA ALA A 69 4.26 12.74 7.55
C ALA A 69 3.85 13.58 6.32
N LEU A 70 2.74 13.24 5.66
CA LEU A 70 2.24 14.02 4.52
C LEU A 70 1.84 15.43 4.95
N SER A 71 2.31 16.44 4.21
CA SER A 71 1.95 17.83 4.46
C SER A 71 0.53 18.14 4.01
N ASP A 72 -0.02 19.25 4.47
CA ASP A 72 -1.34 19.75 4.01
C ASP A 72 -1.39 19.85 2.48
N ALA A 73 -0.31 20.34 1.86
CA ALA A 73 -0.19 20.40 0.40
C ALA A 73 -0.19 19.03 -0.29
N ASP A 74 0.36 17.99 0.35
CA ASP A 74 0.23 16.62 -0.16
C ASP A 74 -1.22 16.12 0.00
N GLN A 75 -1.88 16.48 1.10
CA GLN A 75 -3.26 16.09 1.40
C GLN A 75 -4.28 16.71 0.43
N GLU A 76 -3.99 17.87 -0.14
CA GLU A 76 -4.82 18.49 -1.20
C GLU A 76 -4.97 17.60 -2.45
N ALA A 77 -4.05 16.65 -2.68
CA ALA A 77 -4.18 15.70 -3.79
C ALA A 77 -5.34 14.70 -3.60
N PHE A 78 -5.82 14.50 -2.38
CA PHE A 78 -6.88 13.55 -2.03
C PHE A 78 -8.27 14.12 -2.27
N THR A 79 -8.56 14.45 -3.53
CA THR A 79 -9.86 14.97 -3.94
C THR A 79 -10.85 13.86 -4.28
N GLN A 80 -12.15 14.15 -4.14
CA GLN A 80 -13.23 13.21 -4.50
C GLN A 80 -13.10 12.69 -5.96
N PRO A 81 -12.83 13.54 -6.98
CA PRO A 81 -12.66 13.06 -8.36
C PRO A 81 -11.43 12.16 -8.54
N ALA A 82 -10.31 12.50 -7.89
CA ALA A 82 -9.09 11.71 -7.99
C ALA A 82 -9.27 10.33 -7.36
N CYS A 83 -9.82 10.26 -6.14
CA CYS A 83 -10.08 9.01 -5.45
C CYS A 83 -11.16 8.16 -6.15
N THR A 84 -12.19 8.78 -6.73
CA THR A 84 -13.18 8.07 -7.55
C THR A 84 -12.53 7.44 -8.78
N ALA A 85 -11.69 8.20 -9.50
CA ALA A 85 -10.96 7.68 -10.66
C ALA A 85 -10.03 6.52 -10.29
N TRP A 86 -9.33 6.65 -9.17
CA TRP A 86 -8.51 5.57 -8.62
C TRP A 86 -9.34 4.33 -8.30
N ASN A 87 -10.46 4.48 -7.59
CA ASN A 87 -11.33 3.35 -7.22
C ASN A 87 -11.88 2.61 -8.44
N ASN A 88 -12.34 3.34 -9.47
CA ASN A 88 -12.84 2.73 -10.69
C ASN A 88 -11.74 1.94 -11.40
N TRP A 89 -10.53 2.52 -11.50
CA TRP A 89 -9.40 1.82 -12.09
C TRP A 89 -8.98 0.60 -11.26
N ALA A 90 -8.91 0.73 -9.93
CA ALA A 90 -8.55 -0.35 -9.02
C ALA A 90 -9.56 -1.51 -9.06
N THR A 91 -10.86 -1.22 -9.16
CA THR A 91 -11.89 -2.25 -9.35
C THR A 91 -11.71 -3.00 -10.66
N ALA A 92 -11.40 -2.29 -11.75
CA ALA A 92 -11.24 -2.91 -13.07
C ALA A 92 -9.93 -3.69 -13.22
N ASN A 93 -8.84 -3.24 -12.58
CA ASN A 93 -7.49 -3.74 -12.84
C ASN A 93 -6.86 -4.48 -11.65
N GLY A 94 -7.43 -4.35 -10.45
CA GLY A 94 -6.76 -4.73 -9.23
C GLY A 94 -6.47 -6.23 -9.10
N LYS A 95 -7.32 -7.10 -9.65
CA LYS A 95 -7.03 -8.53 -9.78
C LYS A 95 -5.80 -8.81 -10.65
N ALA A 96 -5.67 -8.12 -11.78
CA ALA A 96 -4.52 -8.27 -12.68
C ALA A 96 -3.24 -7.75 -12.05
N VAL A 97 -3.33 -6.62 -11.32
CA VAL A 97 -2.22 -6.07 -10.53
C VAL A 97 -1.78 -7.05 -9.45
N ALA A 98 -2.71 -7.58 -8.64
CA ALA A 98 -2.41 -8.54 -7.58
C ALA A 98 -1.78 -9.83 -8.14
N THR A 99 -2.32 -10.35 -9.24
CA THR A 99 -1.79 -11.54 -9.91
C THR A 99 -0.36 -11.32 -10.41
N ASP A 100 -0.08 -10.18 -11.04
CA ASP A 100 1.28 -9.82 -11.48
C ASP A 100 2.24 -9.69 -10.30
N LEU A 101 1.79 -9.05 -9.21
CA LEU A 101 2.57 -8.86 -7.99
C LEU A 101 2.93 -10.19 -7.33
N ASP A 102 1.96 -11.09 -7.16
CA ASP A 102 2.16 -12.44 -6.62
C ASP A 102 3.13 -13.25 -7.49
N ASN A 103 2.92 -13.25 -8.80
CA ASN A 103 3.77 -13.97 -9.73
C ASN A 103 5.22 -13.49 -9.67
N ARG A 104 5.44 -12.17 -9.62
CA ARG A 104 6.79 -11.61 -9.44
C ARG A 104 7.37 -11.96 -8.09
N TYR A 105 6.56 -11.86 -7.04
CA TYR A 105 7.01 -12.16 -5.69
C TYR A 105 7.45 -13.62 -5.57
N GLN A 106 6.69 -14.57 -6.10
CA GLN A 106 7.06 -15.99 -6.08
C GLN A 106 8.32 -16.30 -6.92
N LYS A 107 8.47 -15.65 -8.08
CA LYS A 107 9.63 -15.86 -8.97
C LYS A 107 10.89 -15.18 -8.50
N THR A 108 10.78 -14.17 -7.63
CA THR A 108 11.95 -13.47 -7.09
C THR A 108 12.56 -14.31 -5.98
N SER A 109 13.83 -14.68 -6.15
CA SER A 109 14.62 -15.36 -5.12
C SER A 109 15.20 -14.36 -4.12
N GLY A 110 15.62 -14.86 -2.96
CA GLY A 110 16.30 -14.08 -1.92
C GLY A 110 15.41 -13.70 -0.74
N ALA A 111 15.95 -12.84 0.12
CA ALA A 111 15.28 -12.40 1.34
C ALA A 111 13.97 -11.63 1.05
N ALA A 112 13.06 -11.61 2.03
CA ALA A 112 11.76 -10.96 1.90
C ALA A 112 11.84 -9.49 1.45
N CYS A 113 12.88 -8.75 1.86
CA CYS A 113 13.16 -7.38 1.41
C CYS A 113 13.37 -7.28 -0.11
N VAL A 114 14.15 -8.21 -0.69
CA VAL A 114 14.48 -8.24 -2.11
C VAL A 114 13.23 -8.60 -2.91
N LYS A 115 12.51 -9.61 -2.44
CA LYS A 115 11.23 -10.05 -3.04
C LYS A 115 10.24 -8.90 -3.08
N PHE A 116 9.99 -8.27 -1.94
CA PHE A 116 9.12 -7.10 -1.82
C PHE A 116 9.52 -5.97 -2.77
N ALA A 117 10.76 -5.48 -2.66
CA ALA A 117 11.20 -4.31 -3.42
C ALA A 117 11.15 -4.56 -4.94
N THR A 118 11.62 -5.73 -5.37
CA THR A 118 11.69 -6.10 -6.79
C THR A 118 10.31 -6.37 -7.38
N SER A 119 9.44 -7.11 -6.66
CA SER A 119 8.09 -7.40 -7.15
C SER A 119 7.25 -6.13 -7.21
N SER A 120 7.28 -5.30 -6.17
CA SER A 120 6.53 -4.04 -6.12
C SER A 120 6.93 -3.08 -7.23
N VAL A 121 8.23 -2.79 -7.40
CA VAL A 121 8.66 -1.85 -8.45
C VAL A 121 8.38 -2.40 -9.85
N GLY A 122 8.49 -3.71 -10.04
CA GLY A 122 8.15 -4.37 -11.30
C GLY A 122 6.67 -4.22 -11.67
N THR A 123 5.78 -4.41 -10.69
CA THR A 123 4.33 -4.24 -10.89
C THR A 123 3.97 -2.77 -11.07
N LEU A 124 4.54 -1.86 -10.27
CA LEU A 124 4.34 -0.42 -10.41
C LEU A 124 4.71 0.07 -11.82
N LYS A 125 5.88 -0.32 -12.33
CA LYS A 125 6.30 0.01 -13.71
C LYS A 125 5.30 -0.46 -14.77
N LYS A 126 4.71 -1.65 -14.59
CA LYS A 126 3.78 -2.23 -15.56
C LYS A 126 2.44 -1.50 -15.59
N PHE A 127 1.92 -1.11 -14.43
CA PHE A 127 0.54 -0.61 -14.31
C PHE A 127 0.43 0.90 -14.12
N ALA A 128 1.45 1.59 -13.60
CA ALA A 128 1.43 3.04 -13.42
C ALA A 128 1.10 3.84 -14.70
N PRO A 129 1.57 3.45 -15.91
CA PRO A 129 1.18 4.14 -17.14
C PRO A 129 -0.32 4.09 -17.44
N GLN A 130 -1.02 3.05 -16.95
CA GLN A 130 -2.44 2.81 -17.21
C GLN A 130 -3.36 3.51 -16.19
N VAL A 131 -2.80 4.08 -15.13
CA VAL A 131 -3.57 4.76 -14.09
C VAL A 131 -4.15 6.08 -14.67
N PRO A 132 -5.42 6.42 -14.38
CA PRO A 132 -6.08 7.57 -15.00
C PRO A 132 -5.38 8.90 -14.71
N GLU A 133 -5.39 9.81 -15.67
CA GLU A 133 -4.77 11.14 -15.54
C GLU A 133 -5.32 11.95 -14.35
N LYS A 134 -6.60 11.79 -14.03
CA LYS A 134 -7.25 12.43 -12.86
C LYS A 134 -6.58 12.07 -11.53
N THR A 135 -5.74 11.03 -11.49
CA THR A 135 -5.02 10.58 -10.29
C THR A 135 -3.57 11.08 -10.23
N ARG A 136 -3.06 11.85 -11.22
CA ARG A 136 -1.63 12.22 -11.25
C ARG A 136 -1.18 12.98 -10.00
N GLY A 137 -2.06 13.76 -9.36
CA GLY A 137 -1.79 14.36 -8.04
C GLY A 137 -1.50 13.30 -6.97
N LEU A 138 -2.39 12.31 -6.83
CA LEU A 138 -2.21 11.18 -5.93
C LEU A 138 -0.95 10.37 -6.26
N GLU A 139 -0.66 10.17 -7.54
CA GLU A 139 0.55 9.44 -7.98
C GLU A 139 1.82 10.18 -7.55
N LYS A 140 1.87 11.51 -7.62
CA LYS A 140 3.01 12.29 -7.12
C LYS A 140 3.24 12.06 -5.63
N VAL A 141 2.16 12.10 -4.84
CA VAL A 141 2.22 11.83 -3.39
C VAL A 141 2.68 10.39 -3.13
N ALA A 142 2.11 9.41 -3.81
CA ALA A 142 2.49 8.00 -3.66
C ALA A 142 3.97 7.75 -4.04
N LYS A 143 4.47 8.40 -5.09
CA LYS A 143 5.89 8.36 -5.48
C LYS A 143 6.79 9.00 -4.43
N LYS A 144 6.38 10.11 -3.82
CA LYS A 144 7.13 10.75 -2.72
C LYS A 144 7.26 9.80 -1.54
N VAL A 145 6.15 9.24 -1.07
CA VAL A 145 6.11 8.22 0.00
C VAL A 145 7.01 7.04 -0.34
N TRP A 146 6.87 6.48 -1.55
CA TRP A 146 7.67 5.34 -2.00
C TRP A 146 9.17 5.66 -1.98
N LYS A 147 9.59 6.77 -2.60
CA LYS A 147 11.01 7.14 -2.69
C LYS A 147 11.63 7.37 -1.32
N ASN A 148 10.93 8.05 -0.44
CA ASN A 148 11.42 8.32 0.90
C ASN A 148 11.52 7.03 1.74
N ALA A 149 10.48 6.20 1.70
CA ALA A 149 10.48 4.91 2.39
C ALA A 149 11.61 4.00 1.87
N MET A 150 11.77 3.87 0.55
CA MET A 150 12.85 3.05 -0.02
C MET A 150 14.24 3.60 0.30
N ARG A 151 14.41 4.93 0.35
CA ARG A 151 15.65 5.57 0.81
C ARG A 151 15.95 5.22 2.27
N LYS A 152 14.97 5.35 3.16
CA LYS A 152 15.10 5.02 4.59
C LYS A 152 15.50 3.55 4.75
N LEU A 153 14.77 2.65 4.09
CA LEU A 153 15.03 1.21 4.11
C LEU A 153 16.40 0.83 3.56
N SER A 154 16.85 1.47 2.47
CA SER A 154 18.21 1.24 1.95
C SER A 154 19.28 1.67 2.96
N THR A 155 19.10 2.84 3.57
CA THR A 155 20.05 3.40 4.54
C THR A 155 20.19 2.48 5.76
N GLU A 156 19.05 2.00 6.28
CA GLU A 156 18.98 1.17 7.49
C GLU A 156 19.22 -0.33 7.25
N ALA A 157 19.19 -0.79 6.00
CA ALA A 157 19.42 -2.20 5.68
C ALA A 157 20.86 -2.59 6.04
N THR A 158 21.02 -3.64 6.86
CA THR A 158 22.35 -4.24 7.13
C THR A 158 22.75 -5.24 6.04
N ASN A 159 21.78 -5.94 5.45
CA ASN A 159 21.99 -6.86 4.34
C ASN A 159 22.20 -6.08 3.02
N ALA A 160 23.30 -6.39 2.31
CA ALA A 160 23.70 -5.70 1.09
C ALA A 160 22.72 -5.88 -0.08
N ASP A 161 22.12 -7.07 -0.22
CA ASP A 161 21.13 -7.33 -1.27
C ASP A 161 19.84 -6.56 -1.01
N CYS A 162 19.39 -6.47 0.25
CA CYS A 162 18.27 -5.61 0.63
C CYS A 162 18.55 -4.15 0.27
N ARG A 163 19.73 -3.64 0.64
CA ARG A 163 20.15 -2.26 0.34
C ARG A 163 20.06 -1.98 -1.16
N LYS A 164 20.70 -2.84 -1.96
CA LYS A 164 20.68 -2.76 -3.43
C LYS A 164 19.26 -2.83 -4.00
N ALA A 165 18.42 -3.73 -3.48
CA ALA A 165 17.05 -3.87 -3.94
C ALA A 165 16.21 -2.63 -3.62
N TYR A 166 16.33 -2.06 -2.43
CA TYR A 166 15.65 -0.82 -2.05
C TYR A 166 16.13 0.38 -2.87
N ASP A 167 17.42 0.52 -3.12
CA ASP A 167 17.94 1.59 -3.99
C ASP A 167 17.46 1.45 -5.44
N GLY A 168 17.42 0.23 -5.97
CA GLY A 168 16.83 -0.06 -7.28
C GLY A 168 15.34 0.27 -7.33
N ALA A 169 14.59 -0.09 -6.29
CA ALA A 169 13.17 0.22 -6.16
C ALA A 169 12.89 1.72 -6.06
N LYS A 170 13.72 2.48 -5.33
CA LYS A 170 13.68 3.95 -5.23
C LYS A 170 13.84 4.62 -6.59
N ALA A 171 14.79 4.14 -7.41
CA ALA A 171 15.06 4.70 -8.74
C ALA A 171 14.07 4.23 -9.81
N GLY A 172 13.35 3.13 -9.55
CA GLY A 172 12.52 2.47 -10.54
C GLY A 172 11.09 3.00 -10.69
N TRP A 173 10.64 3.96 -9.89
CA TRP A 173 9.30 4.54 -10.01
C TRP A 173 9.28 6.05 -9.77
#